data_AF-A0A847B8X3-F1
#
_entry.id   AF-A0A847B8X3-F1
#
_cell.length_a   1.000
_cell.length_b   1.000
_cell.length_c   1.000
_cell.angle_alpha   90.00
_cell.angle_beta   90.00
_cell.angle_gamma   90.00
#
_symmetry.space_group_name_H-M   'P 1'
#
loop_
_entity.id
_entity.type
_entity.pdbx_description
1 polymer ?
#
loop_
_entity_poly.entity_id
_entity_poly.type
_entity_poly.pdbx_seq_one_letter_code
_entity_poly.pdbx_strand_id
1 'polypeptide(L)'
;MAEPKKKKKKLAPAKTLEAREKQLISLAVDLAEEQLIKGTASSQVITHFLKLGSTRDRVEQENLKERNKLLRAQTEALQSEKKVEELYEEALRAMKKYSGQLRDEEPYD
;
A
#
# COMPACT_ATOMS: atom_id res chain seq x y z
N MET A 1 -19.21 -43.43 19.22
CA MET A 1 -17.84 -43.12 18.79
C MET A 1 -17.60 -41.65 19.08
N ALA A 2 -16.61 -41.31 19.92
CA ALA A 2 -16.29 -39.92 20.25
C ALA A 2 -15.40 -39.33 19.14
N GLU A 3 -15.81 -38.22 18.53
CA GLU A 3 -14.99 -37.51 17.55
C GLU A 3 -13.69 -37.00 18.20
N PRO A 4 -12.54 -37.10 17.50
CA PRO A 4 -11.27 -36.62 18.05
C PRO A 4 -11.32 -35.10 18.18
N LYS A 5 -11.30 -34.59 19.43
CA LYS A 5 -11.17 -33.16 19.71
C LYS A 5 -9.85 -32.64 19.12
N LYS A 6 -9.93 -31.87 18.02
CA LYS A 6 -8.78 -31.13 17.47
C LYS A 6 -8.18 -30.27 18.58
N LYS A 7 -6.93 -30.54 18.97
CA LYS A 7 -6.19 -29.73 19.95
C LYS A 7 -6.12 -28.29 19.42
N LYS A 8 -6.70 -27.33 20.13
CA LYS A 8 -6.58 -25.90 19.80
C LYS A 8 -5.09 -25.53 19.82
N LYS A 9 -4.52 -25.24 18.64
CA LYS A 9 -3.13 -24.77 18.54
C LYS A 9 -3.05 -23.45 19.32
N LYS A 10 -2.22 -23.39 20.36
CA LYS A 10 -1.94 -22.12 21.05
C LYS A 10 -1.15 -21.25 20.08
N LEU A 11 -1.77 -20.20 19.54
CA LEU A 11 -1.03 -19.21 18.76
C LEU A 11 -0.08 -18.47 19.69
N ALA A 12 1.15 -18.24 19.21
CA ALA A 12 2.08 -17.35 19.90
C ALA A 12 1.48 -15.94 19.97
N PRO A 13 1.70 -15.19 21.07
CA PRO A 13 1.16 -13.85 21.22
C PRO A 13 1.71 -12.92 20.13
N ALA A 14 0.85 -12.05 19.59
CA ALA A 14 1.24 -11.04 18.64
C ALA A 14 2.20 -10.01 19.26
N LYS A 15 3.24 -9.62 18.51
CA LYS A 15 4.24 -8.62 18.94
C LYS A 15 3.87 -7.18 18.55
N THR A 16 2.85 -7.00 17.72
CA THR A 16 2.35 -5.70 17.25
C THR A 16 0.82 -5.69 17.25
N LEU A 17 0.22 -4.50 17.23
CA LEU A 17 -1.25 -4.35 17.16
C LEU A 17 -1.81 -4.93 15.86
N GLU A 18 -1.19 -4.63 14.72
CA GLU A 18 -1.60 -5.18 13.42
C GLU A 18 -1.52 -6.72 13.37
N ALA A 19 -0.47 -7.30 13.98
CA ALA A 19 -0.35 -8.75 14.04
C ALA A 19 -1.47 -9.36 14.90
N ARG A 20 -1.89 -8.66 15.96
CA ARG A 20 -3.00 -9.08 16.83
C ARG A 20 -4.32 -9.03 16.08
N GLU A 21 -4.57 -7.98 15.31
CA GLU A 21 -5.76 -7.88 14.45
C GLU A 21 -5.82 -9.02 13.43
N LYS A 22 -4.72 -9.31 12.74
CA LYS A 22 -4.64 -10.43 11.80
C LYS A 22 -4.92 -11.78 12.47
N GLN A 23 -4.42 -12.00 13.69
CA GLN A 23 -4.72 -13.21 14.46
C GLN A 23 -6.23 -13.32 14.78
N LEU A 24 -6.86 -12.23 15.20
CA LEU A 24 -8.30 -12.22 15.50
C LEU A 24 -9.14 -12.46 14.23
N ILE A 25 -8.76 -11.85 13.11
CA ILE A 25 -9.41 -12.07 11.81
C ILE A 25 -9.30 -13.54 11.41
N SER A 26 -8.12 -14.16 11.53
CA SER A 26 -7.93 -15.59 11.23
C SER A 26 -8.86 -16.47 12.05
N LEU A 27 -8.95 -16.23 13.37
CA LEU A 27 -9.83 -17.00 14.25
C LEU A 27 -11.31 -16.80 13.89
N ALA A 28 -11.70 -15.59 13.50
CA ALA A 28 -13.06 -15.30 13.07
C ALA A 28 -13.41 -16.01 11.75
N VAL A 29 -12.46 -16.08 10.81
CA VAL A 29 -12.62 -16.79 9.54
C VAL A 29 -12.76 -18.29 9.78
N ASP A 30 -11.88 -18.90 10.60
CA ASP A 30 -11.95 -20.33 10.93
C ASP A 30 -13.31 -20.69 11.57
N LEU A 31 -13.79 -19.84 12.48
CA LEU A 31 -15.10 -20.03 13.12
C LEU A 31 -16.25 -19.90 12.11
N ALA A 32 -16.19 -18.91 11.22
CA ALA A 32 -17.20 -18.72 10.20
C ALA A 32 -17.23 -19.88 9.20
N GLU A 33 -16.07 -20.41 8.80
CA GLU A 33 -15.95 -21.60 7.96
C GLU A 33 -16.64 -22.80 8.63
N GLU A 34 -16.32 -23.06 9.90
CA GLU A 34 -16.98 -24.14 10.66
C GLU A 34 -18.51 -23.96 10.72
N GLN A 35 -18.99 -22.74 10.94
CA GLN A 35 -20.43 -22.44 11.01
C GLN A 35 -21.12 -22.61 9.65
N LEU A 36 -20.47 -22.22 8.55
CA LEU A 36 -21.01 -22.37 7.19
C LEU A 36 -21.12 -23.85 6.83
N ILE A 37 -20.08 -24.65 7.10
CA ILE A 37 -20.09 -26.10 6.86
C ILE A 37 -21.19 -26.79 7.67
N LYS A 38 -21.37 -26.40 8.94
CA LYS A 38 -22.39 -26.97 9.83
C LYS A 38 -23.81 -26.44 9.54
N GLY A 39 -23.96 -25.45 8.67
CA GLY A 39 -25.25 -24.79 8.40
C GLY A 39 -25.78 -23.96 9.56
N THR A 40 -24.94 -23.59 10.53
CA THR A 40 -25.31 -22.80 11.72
C THR A 40 -24.84 -21.33 11.63
N ALA A 41 -24.34 -20.90 10.47
CA ALA A 41 -23.90 -19.53 10.26
C ALA A 41 -25.08 -18.55 10.32
N SER A 42 -24.86 -17.40 10.94
CA SER A 42 -25.85 -16.33 10.94
C SER A 42 -25.98 -15.68 9.56
N SER A 43 -27.12 -15.04 9.29
CA SER A 43 -27.36 -14.29 8.06
C SER A 43 -26.31 -13.20 7.81
N GLN A 44 -25.80 -12.57 8.88
CA GLN A 44 -24.72 -11.58 8.83
C GLN A 44 -23.43 -12.19 8.25
N VAL A 45 -23.03 -13.37 8.76
CA VAL A 45 -21.82 -14.08 8.32
C VAL A 45 -21.95 -14.46 6.85
N ILE A 46 -23.08 -15.05 6.47
CA ILE A 46 -23.36 -15.45 5.09
C ILE A 46 -23.30 -14.24 4.16
N THR A 47 -23.97 -13.14 4.52
CA THR A 47 -23.99 -11.91 3.72
C THR A 47 -22.60 -11.30 3.56
N HIS A 48 -21.80 -11.28 4.63
CA HIS A 48 -20.43 -10.76 4.57
C HIS A 48 -19.57 -11.51 3.56
N PHE A 49 -19.58 -12.85 3.60
CA PHE A 49 -18.80 -13.67 2.67
C PHE A 49 -19.35 -13.64 1.24
N LEU A 50 -20.67 -13.54 1.05
CA LEU A 50 -21.25 -13.34 -0.27
C LEU A 50 -20.84 -12.01 -0.90
N LYS A 51 -20.75 -10.94 -0.10
CA LYS A 51 -20.24 -9.64 -0.57
C LYS A 51 -18.78 -9.74 -0.98
N LEU A 52 -17.92 -10.29 -0.11
CA LEU A 52 -16.49 -10.50 -0.38
C LEU A 52 -16.23 -11.30 -1.66
N GLY A 53 -17.05 -12.31 -1.94
CA GLY A 53 -16.95 -13.14 -3.14
C GLY A 53 -17.58 -12.54 -4.39
N SER A 54 -18.29 -11.42 -4.27
CA SER A 54 -19.05 -10.84 -5.37
C SER A 54 -18.14 -10.25 -6.45
N THR A 55 -18.61 -10.27 -7.69
CA THR A 55 -17.92 -9.67 -8.84
C THR A 55 -17.67 -8.17 -8.64
N ARG A 56 -18.55 -7.51 -7.90
CA ARG A 56 -18.44 -6.08 -7.56
C ARG A 56 -17.19 -5.79 -6.73
N ASP A 57 -16.95 -6.58 -5.68
CA ASP A 57 -15.78 -6.38 -4.80
C ASP A 57 -14.47 -6.59 -5.56
N ARG A 58 -14.44 -7.54 -6.51
CA ARG A 58 -13.26 -7.75 -7.38
C ARG A 58 -12.97 -6.53 -8.26
N VAL A 59 -13.99 -6.02 -8.93
CA VAL A 59 -13.88 -4.84 -9.80
C VAL A 59 -13.51 -3.60 -8.99
N GLU A 60 -14.06 -3.44 -7.78
CA GLU A 60 -13.73 -2.33 -6.90
C GLU A 60 -12.27 -2.40 -6.41
N GLN A 61 -11.79 -3.58 -6.03
CA GLN A 61 -10.38 -3.78 -5.68
C GLN A 61 -9.44 -3.50 -6.86
N GLU A 62 -9.83 -3.89 -8.08
CA GLU A 62 -9.04 -3.61 -9.28
C GLU A 62 -8.99 -2.10 -9.58
N ASN A 63 -10.14 -1.41 -9.50
CA ASN A 63 -10.18 0.05 -9.60
C ASN A 63 -9.32 0.74 -8.55
N LEU A 64 -9.34 0.28 -7.30
CA LEU A 64 -8.49 0.80 -6.23
C LEU A 64 -7.00 0.58 -6.50
N LYS A 65 -6.62 -0.56 -7.09
CA LYS A 65 -5.23 -0.84 -7.50
C LYS A 65 -4.80 0.09 -8.63
N GLU A 66 -5.63 0.28 -9.65
CA GLU A 66 -5.31 1.18 -10.78
C GLU A 66 -5.23 2.64 -10.33
N ARG A 67 -6.13 3.09 -9.45
CA ARG A 67 -6.04 4.42 -8.83
C ARG A 67 -4.75 4.60 -8.03
N ASN A 68 -4.33 3.59 -7.27
CA ASN A 68 -3.05 3.64 -6.55
C ASN A 68 -1.85 3.71 -7.50
N LYS A 69 -1.86 2.96 -8.60
CA LYS A 69 -0.80 3.03 -9.63
C LYS A 69 -0.73 4.41 -10.25
N LEU A 70 -1.88 4.99 -10.62
CA LEU A 70 -1.96 6.34 -11.17
C LEU A 70 -1.39 7.38 -10.19
N LEU A 71 -1.79 7.32 -8.93
CA LEU A 71 -1.29 8.24 -7.90
C LEU A 71 0.22 8.11 -7.70
N ARG A 72 0.77 6.89 -7.74
CA ARG A 72 2.22 6.67 -7.67
C ARG A 72 2.93 7.26 -8.89
N ALA A 73 2.44 7.00 -10.10
CA ALA A 73 3.01 7.57 -11.32
C ALA A 73 2.97 9.10 -11.32
N GLN A 74 1.89 9.70 -10.84
CA GLN A 74 1.80 11.17 -10.66
C GLN A 74 2.81 11.68 -9.63
N THR A 75 2.96 10.96 -8.51
CA THR A 75 3.95 11.32 -7.49
C THR A 75 5.37 11.26 -8.04
N GLU A 76 5.70 10.21 -8.79
CA GLU A 76 7.00 10.02 -9.44
C GLU A 76 7.26 11.08 -10.51
N ALA A 77 6.24 11.44 -11.31
CA ALA A 77 6.34 12.52 -12.29
C ALA A 77 6.66 13.86 -11.62
N LEU A 78 5.92 14.22 -10.56
CA LEU A 78 6.16 15.45 -9.79
C LEU A 78 7.55 15.47 -9.13
N GLN A 79 8.04 14.33 -8.65
CA GLN A 79 9.40 14.22 -8.11
C GLN A 79 10.46 14.36 -9.21
N SER A 80 10.22 13.79 -10.40
CA SER A 80 11.11 13.91 -11.54
C SER A 80 11.18 15.35 -12.05
N GLU A 81 10.05 16.06 -12.12
CA GLU A 81 10.02 17.47 -12.51
C GLU A 81 10.89 18.33 -11.57
N LYS A 82 10.76 18.15 -10.25
CA LYS A 82 11.61 18.83 -9.26
C LYS A 82 13.09 18.52 -9.45
N LYS A 83 13.43 17.25 -9.68
CA LYS A 83 14.82 16.85 -9.91
C LYS A 83 15.41 17.47 -11.18
N VAL A 84 14.60 17.59 -12.23
CA VAL A 84 15.00 18.23 -13.48
C VAL A 84 15.22 19.73 -13.27
N GLU A 85 14.34 20.41 -12.53
CA GLU A 85 14.50 21.81 -12.13
C GLU A 85 15.81 22.04 -11.36
N GLU A 86 16.11 21.20 -10.36
CA GLU A 86 17.37 21.23 -9.60
C GLU A 86 18.61 21.07 -10.50
N LEU A 87 18.58 20.11 -11.44
CA LEU A 87 19.68 19.90 -12.39
C LEU A 87 19.88 21.09 -13.33
N TYR A 88 18.80 21.72 -13.80
CA TYR A 88 18.89 22.93 -14.62
C TYR A 88 19.48 24.10 -13.84
N GLU A 89 19.06 24.30 -12.59
CA GLU A 89 19.66 25.31 -11.71
C GLU A 89 21.16 25.07 -11.52
N GLU A 90 21.56 23.83 -11.23
CA GLU A 90 22.96 23.46 -11.05
C GLU A 90 23.78 23.71 -12.33
N ALA A 91 23.27 23.29 -13.48
CA ALA A 91 23.91 23.52 -14.77
C ALA A 91 24.07 25.01 -15.08
N LEU A 92 23.03 25.82 -14.86
CA LEU A 92 23.10 27.28 -15.04
C LEU A 92 24.11 27.94 -14.09
N ARG A 93 24.19 27.49 -12.82
CA ARG A 93 25.21 27.95 -11.87
C ARG A 93 26.62 27.58 -12.33
N ALA A 94 26.83 26.35 -12.80
CA ALA A 94 28.11 25.89 -13.31
C ALA A 94 28.55 26.65 -14.57
N MET A 95 27.63 26.90 -15.51
CA MET A 95 27.89 27.70 -16.71
C MET A 95 28.21 29.15 -16.37
N LYS A 96 27.47 29.80 -15.45
CA LYS A 96 27.78 31.15 -14.97
C LYS A 96 29.16 31.25 -14.33
N LYS A 97 29.54 30.23 -13.53
CA LYS A 97 30.88 30.14 -12.93
C LYS A 97 31.96 29.99 -14.00
N TYR A 98 31.70 29.19 -15.04
CA TYR A 98 32.63 28.99 -16.14
C TYR A 98 32.76 30.22 -17.06
N SER A 99 31.64 30.92 -17.35
CA SER A 99 31.61 32.11 -18.21
C SER A 99 32.07 33.39 -17.51
N GLY A 100 32.33 33.35 -16.20
CA GLY A 100 32.37 34.52 -15.31
C GLY A 100 33.70 34.77 -14.61
N GLN A 101 34.77 34.10 -15.02
CA GLN A 101 36.14 34.61 -14.87
C GLN A 101 36.56 35.32 -16.18
N LEU A 102 35.61 36.05 -16.78
CA LEU A 102 35.76 36.86 -18.00
C LEU A 102 35.10 38.24 -17.84
N ARG A 103 35.05 38.77 -16.61
CA ARG A 103 34.78 40.19 -16.33
C ARG A 103 35.61 40.67 -15.14
N ASP A 104 36.91 40.64 -15.31
CA ASP A 104 37.72 41.78 -14.89
C ASP A 104 37.64 42.78 -16.05
N GLU A 105 36.54 43.56 -16.08
CA GLU A 105 36.48 44.76 -16.90
C GLU A 105 37.50 45.73 -16.28
N GLU A 106 38.75 45.67 -16.76
CA GLU A 106 39.75 46.71 -16.51
C GLU A 106 39.17 48.05 -16.98
N PRO A 107 39.03 49.05 -16.08
CA PRO A 107 38.74 50.41 -16.50
C PRO A 107 39.93 50.89 -17.33
N TYR A 108 39.73 51.14 -18.62
CA TYR A 108 40.69 51.91 -19.40
C TYR A 108 40.68 53.36 -18.87
N ASP A 109 41.86 53.80 -18.42
CA ASP A 109 42.20 55.16 -17.96
C ASP A 109 41.91 56.23 -19.03
#